data_AF-A0AA95KUW4-F1
#
_entry.id   AF-A0AA95KUW4-F1
#
_cell.length_a   1.000
_cell.length_b   1.000
_cell.length_c   1.000
_cell.angle_alpha   90.00
_cell.angle_beta   90.00
_cell.angle_gamma   90.00
#
_symmetry.space_group_name_H-M   'P 1'
#
loop_
_entity.id
_entity.type
_entity.pdbx_description
1 polymer ?
#
loop_
_entity_poly.entity_id
_entity_poly.type
_entity_poly.pdbx_seq_one_letter_code
_entity_poly.pdbx_strand_id
1 'polypeptide(L)'
;MRTLKYAWRFLMRSKSYTIINLLGLAFSLACSIILIRYIHRELTVDAHSVDPEHIIIPLRDMEGNIHPGSLQQDWTEADSVYILDHQIVEQCRLMLQQRDNVVYENSNYAMNIAAVDSTFFHFFHYPIVAGEASLEAPNDAIITQHYARNIFGKENPIGKVLEYYGKNITIKGVIGELDCKSLLQFDILVSYRLIERWQRMDISLMRILPE
;
A
#
# COMPACT_ATOMS: atom_id res chain seq x y z
N MET A 1 -19.57 -38.91 31.36
CA MET A 1 -20.76 -38.36 30.66
C MET A 1 -21.94 -38.00 31.59
N ARG A 2 -22.15 -38.64 32.76
CA ARG A 2 -23.26 -38.29 33.66
C ARG A 2 -23.14 -36.88 34.27
N THR A 3 -21.93 -36.45 34.61
CA THR A 3 -21.63 -35.11 35.17
C THR A 3 -22.01 -33.97 34.23
N LEU A 4 -21.72 -34.09 32.93
CA LEU A 4 -22.12 -33.11 31.91
C LEU A 4 -23.65 -32.99 31.81
N LYS A 5 -24.36 -34.12 31.90
CA LYS A 5 -25.83 -34.17 31.88
C LYS A 5 -26.44 -33.48 33.11
N TYR A 6 -25.82 -33.62 34.28
CA TYR A 6 -26.25 -32.93 35.49
C TYR A 6 -25.97 -31.42 35.44
N ALA A 7 -24.80 -31.02 34.95
CA ALA A 7 -24.45 -29.61 34.76
C ALA A 7 -25.40 -28.89 33.77
N TRP A 8 -25.73 -29.54 32.64
CA TRP A 8 -26.69 -29.02 31.66
C TRP A 8 -28.10 -28.83 32.26
N ARG A 9 -28.58 -29.83 33.01
CA ARG A 9 -29.89 -29.76 33.66
C ARG A 9 -29.93 -28.69 34.76
N PHE A 10 -28.80 -28.42 35.41
CA PHE A 10 -28.65 -27.34 36.38
C PHE A 10 -28.69 -25.95 35.70
N LEU A 11 -27.90 -25.73 34.64
CA LEU A 11 -27.93 -24.49 33.85
C LEU A 11 -29.34 -24.17 33.31
N MET A 12 -30.03 -25.19 32.81
CA MET A 12 -31.40 -25.04 32.27
C MET A 12 -32.45 -24.73 33.35
N ARG A 13 -32.16 -24.95 34.63
CA ARG A 13 -33.04 -24.64 35.75
C ARG A 13 -32.91 -23.18 36.21
N SER A 14 -31.70 -22.61 36.14
CA SER A 14 -31.40 -21.21 36.49
C SER A 14 -31.19 -20.34 35.24
N LYS A 15 -32.21 -20.28 34.38
CA LYS A 15 -32.11 -19.69 33.03
C LYS A 15 -31.65 -18.23 33.03
N SER A 16 -32.24 -17.36 33.84
CA SER A 16 -31.90 -15.93 33.84
C SER A 16 -30.45 -15.68 34.28
N TYR A 17 -30.00 -16.34 35.35
CA TYR A 17 -28.63 -16.22 35.84
C TYR A 17 -27.62 -16.75 34.82
N THR A 18 -27.92 -17.90 34.21
CA THR A 18 -27.09 -18.51 33.17
C THR A 18 -27.00 -17.63 31.93
N ILE A 19 -28.11 -17.02 31.50
CA ILE A 19 -28.14 -16.12 30.33
C ILE A 19 -27.30 -14.86 30.60
N ILE A 20 -27.46 -14.22 31.76
CA ILE A 20 -26.70 -13.00 32.10
C ILE A 20 -25.19 -13.30 32.13
N ASN A 21 -24.78 -14.38 32.81
CA ASN A 21 -23.36 -14.76 32.85
C ASN A 21 -22.80 -15.15 31.48
N LEU A 22 -23.57 -15.89 30.68
CA LEU A 22 -23.14 -16.30 29.35
C LEU A 22 -23.00 -15.10 28.41
N LEU A 23 -23.94 -14.16 28.45
CA LEU A 23 -23.86 -12.93 27.66
C LEU A 23 -22.70 -12.05 28.12
N GLY A 24 -22.48 -11.91 29.43
CA GLY A 24 -21.33 -11.17 29.96
C GLY A 24 -19.99 -11.76 29.50
N LEU A 25 -19.84 -13.08 29.57
CA LEU A 25 -18.64 -13.77 29.09
C LEU A 25 -18.47 -13.68 27.57
N ALA A 26 -19.57 -13.84 26.82
CA ALA A 26 -19.54 -13.74 25.36
C ALA A 26 -19.16 -12.32 24.92
N PHE A 27 -19.68 -11.29 25.59
CA PHE A 27 -19.41 -9.89 25.26
C PHE A 27 -17.97 -9.50 25.60
N SER A 28 -17.46 -9.92 26.77
CA SER A 28 -16.06 -9.66 27.14
C SER A 28 -15.08 -10.35 26.18
N LEU A 29 -15.33 -11.62 25.84
CA LEU A 29 -14.50 -12.36 24.90
C LEU A 29 -14.58 -11.75 23.48
N ALA A 30 -15.77 -11.37 23.02
CA ALA A 30 -15.95 -10.71 21.72
C ALA A 30 -15.16 -9.40 21.66
N CYS A 31 -15.25 -8.57 22.71
CA CYS A 31 -14.48 -7.33 22.81
C CYS A 31 -12.97 -7.59 22.74
N SER A 32 -12.45 -8.57 23.50
CA SER A 32 -11.03 -8.95 23.46
C SER A 32 -10.59 -9.45 22.09
N ILE A 33 -11.38 -10.29 21.41
CA ILE A 33 -11.05 -10.80 20.07
C ILE A 33 -11.02 -9.66 19.05
N ILE A 34 -11.98 -8.73 19.11
CA ILE A 34 -12.00 -7.57 18.21
C ILE A 34 -10.74 -6.71 18.40
N LEU A 35 -10.35 -6.45 19.65
CA LEU A 35 -9.13 -5.69 19.96
C LEU A 35 -7.87 -6.40 19.45
N ILE A 36 -7.74 -7.71 19.67
CA ILE A 36 -6.59 -8.49 19.18
C ILE A 36 -6.54 -8.46 17.64
N ARG A 37 -7.68 -8.65 16.97
CA ARG A 37 -7.75 -8.58 15.50
C ARG A 37 -7.39 -7.19 14.98
N TYR A 38 -7.80 -6.13 15.69
CA TYR A 38 -7.43 -4.77 15.34
C TYR A 38 -5.93 -4.54 15.50
N ILE A 39 -5.34 -4.89 16.64
CA ILE A 39 -3.89 -4.75 16.89
C ILE A 39 -3.10 -5.55 15.85
N HIS A 40 -3.48 -6.80 15.60
CA HIS A 40 -2.81 -7.62 14.60
C HIS A 40 -2.85 -6.96 13.21
N ARG A 41 -4.00 -6.39 12.83
CA ARG A 41 -4.14 -5.67 11.56
C ARG A 41 -3.20 -4.47 11.46
N GLU A 42 -3.10 -3.66 12.52
CA GLU A 42 -2.22 -2.48 12.54
C GLU A 42 -0.73 -2.88 12.54
N LEU A 43 -0.36 -4.01 13.16
CA LEU A 43 1.01 -4.52 13.14
C LEU A 43 1.42 -5.17 11.81
N THR A 44 0.45 -5.54 10.96
CA THR A 44 0.70 -6.18 9.66
C THR A 44 0.58 -5.21 8.47
N VAL A 45 0.50 -3.90 8.73
CA VAL A 45 0.52 -2.90 7.64
C VAL A 45 1.86 -2.96 6.92
N ASP A 46 1.84 -2.85 5.60
CA ASP A 46 3.02 -2.89 4.73
C ASP A 46 3.92 -4.12 4.91
N ALA A 47 3.35 -5.25 5.33
CA ALA A 47 4.08 -6.52 5.51
C ALA A 47 4.73 -7.07 4.21
N HIS A 48 4.43 -6.46 3.07
CA HIS A 48 5.03 -6.73 1.76
C HIS A 48 6.31 -5.92 1.48
N SER A 49 6.69 -5.03 2.40
CA SER A 49 7.94 -4.26 2.35
C SER A 49 9.16 -5.16 2.61
N VAL A 50 10.23 -4.93 1.86
CA VAL A 50 11.48 -5.72 1.92
C VAL A 50 12.44 -5.04 2.90
N ASP A 51 12.81 -5.72 3.98
CA ASP A 51 13.57 -5.20 5.13
C ASP A 51 13.06 -3.86 5.67
N PRO A 52 11.82 -3.82 6.21
CA PRO A 52 11.18 -2.58 6.66
C PRO A 52 11.94 -1.87 7.79
N GLU A 53 12.74 -2.58 8.58
CA GLU A 53 13.54 -2.03 9.68
C GLU A 53 14.61 -1.03 9.21
N HIS A 54 15.04 -1.14 7.95
CA HIS A 54 16.10 -0.32 7.36
C HIS A 54 15.58 0.73 6.37
N ILE A 55 14.26 0.84 6.22
CA ILE A 55 13.64 1.81 5.31
C ILE A 55 13.24 3.05 6.10
N ILE A 56 13.74 4.21 5.68
CA ILE A 56 13.42 5.50 6.26
C ILE A 56 12.70 6.36 5.20
N ILE A 57 11.67 7.07 5.67
CA ILE A 57 10.94 8.08 4.90
C ILE A 57 11.21 9.43 5.58
N PRO A 58 11.79 10.42 4.89
CA PRO A 58 11.95 11.74 5.44
C PRO A 58 10.57 12.40 5.58
N LEU A 59 10.36 13.06 6.70
CA LEU A 59 9.14 13.80 6.99
C LEU A 59 9.42 15.29 6.81
N ARG A 60 8.49 16.00 6.17
CA ARG A 60 8.48 17.45 6.06
C ARG A 60 7.41 18.01 6.98
N ASP A 61 7.78 19.01 7.75
CA ASP A 61 6.86 19.84 8.52
C ASP A 61 6.60 21.13 7.74
N MET A 62 5.34 21.35 7.36
CA MET A 62 4.87 22.57 6.72
C MET A 62 3.87 23.25 7.65
N GLU A 63 4.37 24.15 8.50
CA GLU A 63 3.57 24.94 9.45
C GLU A 63 2.74 24.08 10.42
N GLY A 64 3.34 23.00 10.93
CA GLY A 64 2.70 22.03 11.83
C GLY A 64 2.00 20.87 11.12
N ASN A 65 2.01 20.86 9.79
CA ASN A 65 1.48 19.76 8.98
C ASN A 65 2.63 18.84 8.55
N ILE A 66 2.73 17.69 9.19
CA ILE A 66 3.78 16.71 8.94
C ILE A 66 3.36 15.73 7.84
N HIS A 67 4.16 15.64 6.79
CA HIS A 67 3.89 14.79 5.63
C HIS A 67 5.16 14.06 5.16
N PRO A 68 5.04 12.86 4.56
CA PRO A 68 6.14 12.25 3.82
C PRO A 68 6.67 13.20 2.75
N GLY A 69 7.99 13.28 2.61
CA GLY A 69 8.63 14.14 1.64
C GLY A 69 9.90 13.54 1.07
N SER A 70 10.71 14.39 0.45
CA SER A 70 11.99 14.04 -0.16
C SER A 70 13.10 14.95 0.37
N LEU A 71 14.30 14.39 0.54
CA LEU A 71 15.54 15.16 0.75
C LEU A 71 15.86 15.87 -0.57
N GLN A 72 15.55 17.16 -0.64
CA GLN A 72 15.77 17.92 -1.87
C GLN A 72 16.94 18.87 -1.61
N GLN A 73 18.01 18.71 -2.40
CA GLN A 73 19.32 19.36 -2.24
C GLN A 73 19.27 20.89 -2.14
N ASP A 74 18.22 21.52 -2.65
CA ASP A 74 18.07 22.98 -2.71
C ASP A 74 17.33 23.58 -1.48
N TRP A 75 16.88 22.75 -0.53
CA TRP A 75 16.18 23.22 0.67
C TRP A 75 17.08 23.08 1.89
N THR A 76 17.92 24.10 2.09
CA THR A 76 18.97 24.20 3.13
C THR A 76 18.48 24.39 4.57
N GLU A 77 17.18 24.31 4.85
CA GLU A 77 16.66 24.50 6.20
C GLU A 77 16.57 23.16 6.94
N ALA A 78 17.70 22.81 7.57
CA ALA A 78 17.83 21.93 8.73
C ALA A 78 17.06 20.60 8.67
N ASP A 79 17.63 19.63 7.94
CA ASP A 79 17.33 18.23 8.23
C ASP A 79 17.59 17.96 9.71
N SER A 80 16.57 17.47 10.42
CA SER A 80 16.67 17.16 11.85
C SER A 80 17.66 16.02 12.15
N VAL A 81 17.97 15.20 11.14
CA VAL A 81 18.91 14.09 11.19
C VAL A 81 19.79 14.13 9.95
N TYR A 82 21.10 14.29 10.15
CA TYR A 82 22.08 14.18 9.08
C TYR A 82 22.36 12.70 8.79
N ILE A 83 21.86 12.20 7.67
CA ILE A 83 22.19 10.86 7.16
C ILE A 83 23.39 11.02 6.23
N LEU A 84 24.49 10.32 6.54
CA LEU A 84 25.68 10.34 5.68
C LEU A 84 25.35 9.65 4.35
N ASP A 85 25.72 10.26 3.22
CA ASP A 85 25.46 9.71 1.88
C ASP A 85 25.96 8.26 1.72
N HIS A 86 27.06 7.90 2.40
CA HIS A 86 27.62 6.55 2.34
C HIS A 86 26.82 5.49 3.11
N GLN A 87 25.86 5.89 3.95
CA GLN A 87 24.98 4.97 4.67
C GLN A 87 23.73 4.62 3.85
N ILE A 88 23.38 5.43 2.84
CA ILE A 88 22.25 5.20 1.95
C ILE A 88 22.65 4.16 0.89
N VAL A 89 22.09 2.96 0.99
CA VAL A 89 22.31 1.87 0.02
C VAL A 89 21.54 2.13 -1.26
N GLU A 90 20.29 2.52 -1.10
CA GLU A 90 19.35 2.63 -2.18
C GLU A 90 18.30 3.69 -1.87
N GLN A 91 17.83 4.36 -2.92
CA GLN A 91 16.74 5.32 -2.85
C GLN A 91 15.69 4.98 -3.90
N CYS A 92 14.43 5.17 -3.55
CA CYS A 92 13.31 5.14 -4.47
C CYS A 92 12.52 6.44 -4.33
N ARG A 93 12.34 7.17 -5.44
CA ARG A 93 11.40 8.29 -5.47
C ARG A 93 10.04 7.80 -5.91
N LEU A 94 9.01 8.31 -5.26
CA LEU A 94 7.64 8.02 -5.60
C LEU A 94 6.76 9.23 -5.41
N MET A 95 5.68 9.24 -6.17
CA MET A 95 4.75 10.33 -6.14
C MET A 95 3.33 9.87 -6.39
N LEU A 96 2.43 10.26 -5.49
CA LEU A 96 1.06 9.79 -5.47
C LEU A 96 0.11 10.85 -6.02
N GLN A 97 -0.48 10.57 -7.18
CA GLN A 97 -1.62 11.30 -7.73
C GLN A 97 -2.91 10.59 -7.35
N GLN A 98 -3.96 11.37 -7.08
CA GLN A 98 -5.25 10.83 -6.65
C GLN A 98 -6.34 11.30 -7.59
N ARG A 99 -7.17 10.35 -8.05
CA ARG A 99 -8.30 10.59 -8.96
C ARG A 99 -7.89 11.31 -10.26
N ASP A 100 -6.73 10.94 -10.79
CA ASP A 100 -6.25 11.44 -12.07
C ASP A 100 -6.98 10.76 -13.22
N ASN A 101 -7.06 11.46 -14.35
CA ASN A 101 -7.77 10.96 -15.52
C ASN A 101 -6.85 10.14 -16.44
N VAL A 102 -7.21 8.88 -16.67
CA VAL A 102 -6.58 7.98 -17.63
C VAL A 102 -7.58 7.66 -18.73
N VAL A 103 -7.16 7.75 -19.98
CA VAL A 103 -8.04 7.55 -21.15
C VAL A 103 -7.73 6.21 -21.82
N TYR A 104 -8.79 5.46 -22.13
CA TYR A 104 -8.74 4.25 -22.95
C TYR A 104 -9.96 4.21 -23.88
N GLU A 105 -9.75 4.04 -25.18
CA GLU A 105 -10.82 3.93 -26.19
C GLU A 105 -11.93 5.01 -26.03
N ASN A 106 -11.53 6.28 -25.90
CA ASN A 106 -12.40 7.44 -25.67
C ASN A 106 -13.19 7.45 -24.34
N SER A 107 -12.90 6.54 -23.41
CA SER A 107 -13.46 6.50 -22.06
C SER A 107 -12.47 7.02 -21.04
N ASN A 108 -12.98 7.80 -20.08
CA ASN A 108 -12.20 8.40 -19.00
C ASN A 108 -12.33 7.58 -17.73
N TYR A 109 -11.21 7.24 -17.11
CA TYR A 109 -11.12 6.49 -15.87
C TYR A 109 -10.38 7.32 -14.82
N ALA A 110 -11.07 7.60 -13.70
CA ALA A 110 -10.44 8.25 -12.56
C ALA A 110 -9.66 7.21 -11.75
N MET A 111 -8.34 7.35 -11.70
CA MET A 111 -7.42 6.39 -11.10
C MET A 111 -6.44 7.07 -10.14
N ASN A 112 -6.02 6.34 -9.12
CA ASN A 112 -4.87 6.70 -8.29
C ASN A 112 -3.60 6.22 -8.98
N ILE A 113 -2.65 7.12 -9.17
CA ILE A 113 -1.44 6.86 -9.96
C ILE A 113 -0.25 7.04 -9.05
N ALA A 114 0.63 6.06 -9.00
CA ALA A 114 1.93 6.23 -8.37
C ALA A 114 3.00 6.27 -9.46
N ALA A 115 3.65 7.42 -9.58
CA ALA A 115 4.84 7.56 -10.40
C ALA A 115 6.03 7.11 -9.56
N VAL A 116 6.77 6.10 -10.03
CA VAL A 116 7.82 5.44 -9.23
C VAL A 116 9.09 5.24 -10.04
N ASP A 117 10.23 5.22 -9.35
CA ASP A 117 11.51 4.86 -9.93
C ASP A 117 11.65 3.35 -10.16
N SER A 118 12.69 2.96 -10.91
CA SER A 118 12.99 1.54 -11.20
C SER A 118 13.31 0.71 -9.95
N THR A 119 13.72 1.35 -8.85
CA THR A 119 14.05 0.68 -7.58
C THR A 119 12.82 0.37 -6.72
N PHE A 120 11.62 0.78 -7.11
CA PHE A 120 10.40 0.60 -6.32
C PHE A 120 10.15 -0.86 -5.88
N PHE A 121 10.34 -1.81 -6.79
CA PHE A 121 10.16 -3.24 -6.50
C PHE A 121 11.28 -3.85 -5.65
N HIS A 122 12.37 -3.12 -5.38
CA HIS A 122 13.37 -3.51 -4.38
C HIS A 122 12.95 -3.13 -2.96
N PHE A 123 12.02 -2.17 -2.81
CA PHE A 123 11.43 -1.78 -1.53
C PHE A 123 10.16 -2.55 -1.21
N PHE A 124 9.37 -2.91 -2.23
CA PHE A 124 8.09 -3.57 -2.05
C PHE A 124 7.94 -4.79 -2.96
N HIS A 125 7.53 -5.90 -2.35
CA HIS A 125 7.19 -7.10 -3.09
C HIS A 125 5.69 -7.13 -3.43
N TYR A 126 5.37 -7.21 -4.73
CA TYR A 126 4.00 -7.41 -5.21
C TYR A 126 3.89 -8.73 -5.98
N PRO A 127 2.81 -9.52 -5.78
CA PRO A 127 2.60 -10.72 -6.56
C PRO A 127 2.34 -10.37 -8.03
N ILE A 128 3.10 -10.96 -8.95
CA ILE A 128 2.95 -10.71 -10.39
C ILE A 128 1.92 -11.69 -10.95
N VAL A 129 0.84 -11.16 -11.53
CA VAL A 129 -0.25 -11.95 -12.14
C VAL A 129 0.01 -12.21 -13.62
N ALA A 130 0.56 -11.22 -14.34
CA ALA A 130 0.90 -11.33 -15.75
C ALA A 130 2.00 -10.34 -16.13
N GLY A 131 2.80 -10.68 -17.16
CA GLY A 131 3.86 -9.81 -17.68
C GLY A 131 5.04 -9.67 -16.71
N GLU A 132 5.64 -8.48 -16.69
CA GLU A 132 6.83 -8.17 -15.90
C GLU A 132 6.59 -6.93 -15.02
N ALA A 133 7.06 -6.98 -13.77
CA ALA A 133 6.98 -5.86 -12.84
C ALA A 133 8.27 -5.03 -12.90
N SER A 134 8.57 -4.46 -14.08
CA SER A 134 9.70 -3.56 -14.30
C SER A 134 9.27 -2.35 -15.12
N LEU A 135 9.81 -1.17 -14.79
CA LEU A 135 9.53 0.12 -15.44
C LEU A 135 10.80 0.67 -16.09
N GLU A 136 11.28 -0.02 -17.13
CA GLU A 136 12.55 0.31 -17.80
C GLU A 136 12.43 1.50 -18.75
N ALA A 137 11.29 1.63 -19.45
CA ALA A 137 11.01 2.73 -20.35
C ALA A 137 10.13 3.80 -19.68
N PRO A 138 10.27 5.09 -20.05
CA PRO A 138 9.46 6.17 -19.48
C PRO A 138 7.94 6.00 -19.69
N ASN A 139 7.54 5.27 -20.73
CA ASN A 139 6.14 4.99 -21.06
C ASN A 139 5.65 3.63 -20.56
N ASP A 140 6.45 2.89 -19.78
CA ASP A 140 5.99 1.65 -19.17
C ASP A 140 5.01 1.95 -18.02
N ALA A 141 4.01 1.08 -17.90
CA ALA A 141 3.04 1.11 -16.82
C ALA A 141 2.73 -0.30 -16.32
N ILE A 142 2.41 -0.40 -15.04
CA ILE A 142 1.99 -1.64 -14.38
C ILE A 142 0.65 -1.38 -13.71
N ILE A 143 -0.34 -2.21 -13.98
CA ILE A 143 -1.71 -2.02 -13.49
C ILE A 143 -2.04 -3.04 -12.40
N THR A 144 -2.87 -2.67 -11.43
CA THR A 144 -3.41 -3.62 -10.48
C THR A 144 -4.42 -4.56 -11.14
N GLN A 145 -4.51 -5.80 -10.67
CA GLN A 145 -5.44 -6.79 -11.21
C GLN A 145 -6.90 -6.32 -11.13
N HIS A 146 -7.25 -5.60 -10.06
CA HIS A 146 -8.58 -5.02 -9.89
C HIS A 146 -8.94 -4.06 -11.02
N TYR A 147 -8.06 -3.09 -11.32
CA TYR A 147 -8.31 -2.10 -12.37
C TYR A 147 -8.11 -2.64 -13.78
N ALA A 148 -7.22 -3.61 -13.98
CA ALA A 148 -7.11 -4.32 -15.24
C ALA A 148 -8.45 -4.97 -15.63
N ARG A 149 -9.13 -5.61 -14.66
CA ARG A 149 -10.47 -6.19 -14.89
C ARG A 149 -11.53 -5.13 -15.13
N ASN A 150 -11.43 -3.97 -14.49
CA ASN A 150 -12.38 -2.87 -14.67
C ASN A 150 -12.30 -2.27 -16.09
N ILE A 151 -11.09 -2.06 -16.61
CA ILE A 151 -10.86 -1.42 -17.91
C ILE A 151 -10.99 -2.45 -19.05
N PHE A 152 -10.35 -3.62 -18.92
CA PHE A 152 -10.21 -4.60 -20.02
C PHE A 152 -11.13 -5.83 -19.86
N GLY A 153 -11.89 -5.93 -18.76
CA GLY A 153 -12.74 -7.07 -18.50
C GLY A 153 -11.95 -8.38 -18.34
N LYS A 154 -12.09 -9.28 -19.31
CA LYS A 154 -11.38 -10.57 -19.37
C LYS A 154 -10.26 -10.60 -20.41
N GLU A 155 -10.04 -9.50 -21.12
CA GLU A 155 -8.97 -9.41 -22.11
C GLU A 155 -7.60 -9.35 -21.43
N ASN A 156 -6.56 -9.74 -22.18
CA ASN A 156 -5.19 -9.58 -21.73
C ASN A 156 -4.80 -8.09 -21.75
N PRO A 157 -4.48 -7.47 -20.61
CA PRO A 157 -4.12 -6.06 -20.54
C PRO A 157 -2.69 -5.80 -21.04
N ILE A 158 -1.83 -6.81 -21.11
CA ILE A 158 -0.43 -6.65 -21.50
C ILE A 158 -0.33 -6.15 -22.95
N GLY A 159 0.47 -5.10 -23.15
CA GLY A 159 0.67 -4.45 -24.44
C GLY A 159 -0.43 -3.47 -24.84
N LYS A 160 -1.51 -3.35 -24.06
CA LYS A 160 -2.53 -2.31 -24.26
C LYS A 160 -1.94 -0.94 -23.94
N VAL A 161 -2.38 0.07 -24.67
CA VAL A 161 -1.93 1.45 -24.54
C VAL A 161 -3.04 2.28 -23.92
N LEU A 162 -2.72 2.99 -22.84
CA LEU A 162 -3.55 3.99 -22.20
C LEU A 162 -2.97 5.37 -22.49
N GLU A 163 -3.78 6.41 -22.42
CA GLU A 163 -3.29 7.79 -22.47
C GLU A 163 -3.38 8.42 -21.08
N TYR A 164 -2.27 9.02 -20.64
CA TYR A 164 -2.16 9.73 -19.38
C TYR A 164 -1.32 11.01 -19.57
N TYR A 165 -1.86 12.16 -19.16
CA TYR A 165 -1.25 13.48 -19.42
C TYR A 165 -0.87 13.72 -20.90
N GLY A 166 -1.69 13.25 -21.85
CA GLY A 166 -1.41 13.39 -23.28
C GLY A 166 -0.22 12.55 -23.77
N LYS A 167 0.27 11.61 -22.94
CA LYS A 167 1.31 10.65 -23.29
C LYS A 167 0.74 9.24 -23.30
N ASN A 168 1.19 8.44 -24.26
CA ASN A 168 0.83 7.04 -24.35
C ASN A 168 1.68 6.23 -23.37
N ILE A 169 1.03 5.47 -22.50
CA ILE A 169 1.65 4.52 -21.58
C ILE A 169 1.24 3.09 -21.97
N THR A 170 2.18 2.15 -21.91
CA THR A 170 1.98 0.75 -22.31
C THR A 170 2.00 -0.15 -21.09
N ILE A 171 0.99 -0.99 -20.94
CA ILE A 171 0.92 -1.93 -19.82
C ILE A 171 1.91 -3.06 -20.04
N LYS A 172 2.91 -3.17 -19.17
CA LYS A 172 3.95 -4.21 -19.17
C LYS A 172 3.68 -5.33 -18.18
N GLY A 173 2.95 -5.03 -17.12
CA GLY A 173 2.70 -5.97 -16.04
C GLY A 173 1.35 -5.75 -15.37
N VAL A 174 0.87 -6.83 -14.76
CA VAL A 174 -0.28 -6.83 -13.86
C VAL A 174 0.17 -7.35 -12.51
N ILE A 175 0.00 -6.55 -11.47
CA ILE A 175 0.25 -6.96 -10.09
C ILE A 175 -1.05 -7.35 -9.40
N GLY A 176 -0.99 -8.35 -8.52
CA GLY A 176 -2.11 -8.87 -7.76
C GLY A 176 -2.45 -8.01 -6.54
N GLU A 177 -3.52 -8.42 -5.86
CA GLU A 177 -3.92 -7.83 -4.59
C GLU A 177 -2.97 -8.30 -3.48
N LEU A 178 -2.72 -7.42 -2.50
CA LEU A 178 -1.94 -7.73 -1.31
C LEU A 178 -2.83 -8.36 -0.25
N ASP A 179 -2.30 -9.34 0.49
CA ASP A 179 -2.98 -9.93 1.66
C ASP A 179 -2.94 -9.00 2.89
N CYS A 180 -2.10 -7.96 2.85
CA CYS A 180 -1.94 -6.96 3.90
C CYS A 180 -2.51 -5.60 3.48
N LYS A 181 -2.77 -4.73 4.46
CA LYS A 181 -3.02 -3.32 4.18
C LYS A 181 -1.75 -2.65 3.70
N SER A 182 -1.87 -1.80 2.69
CA SER A 182 -0.78 -0.96 2.19
C SER A 182 -1.03 0.50 2.51
N LEU A 183 0.01 1.22 2.96
CA LEU A 183 0.00 2.68 3.08
C LEU A 183 -0.09 3.32 1.69
N LEU A 184 0.64 2.76 0.72
CA LEU A 184 0.61 3.18 -0.67
C LEU A 184 -0.62 2.57 -1.36
N GLN A 185 -1.58 3.42 -1.73
CA GLN A 185 -2.75 3.02 -2.51
C GLN A 185 -2.64 3.60 -3.92
N PHE A 186 -2.62 2.72 -4.91
CA PHE A 186 -2.53 3.08 -6.31
C PHE A 186 -3.24 2.03 -7.16
N ASP A 187 -3.66 2.46 -8.34
CA ASP A 187 -4.39 1.65 -9.30
C ASP A 187 -3.49 1.27 -10.49
N ILE A 188 -2.57 2.18 -10.82
CA ILE A 188 -1.54 2.04 -11.85
C ILE A 188 -0.22 2.66 -11.39
N LEU A 189 0.87 1.97 -11.66
CA LEU A 189 2.23 2.46 -11.54
C LEU A 189 2.71 2.95 -12.90
N VAL A 190 3.37 4.10 -12.92
CA VAL A 190 4.01 4.64 -14.12
C VAL A 190 5.45 5.00 -13.80
N SER A 191 6.32 5.02 -14.82
CA SER A 191 7.69 5.48 -14.60
C SER A 191 7.71 6.93 -14.12
N TYR A 192 8.50 7.23 -13.09
CA TYR A 192 8.73 8.61 -12.64
C TYR A 192 9.24 9.52 -13.78
N ARG A 193 9.97 8.94 -14.74
CA ARG A 193 10.49 9.62 -15.94
C ARG A 193 9.43 9.96 -16.99
N LEU A 194 8.17 9.53 -16.83
CA LEU A 194 7.11 9.79 -17.79
C LEU A 194 6.87 11.30 -17.96
N ILE A 195 6.88 12.06 -16.86
CA ILE A 195 6.63 13.50 -16.83
C ILE A 195 7.88 14.19 -16.26
N GLU A 196 8.35 15.24 -16.92
CA GLU A 196 9.57 15.96 -16.51
C GLU A 196 9.40 16.64 -15.15
N ARG A 197 8.20 17.18 -14.89
CA ARG A 197 7.88 17.85 -13.63
C ARG A 197 6.47 17.54 -13.19
N TRP A 198 6.38 16.68 -12.19
CA TRP A 198 5.13 16.38 -11.54
C TRP A 198 4.71 17.50 -10.56
N GLN A 199 3.40 17.63 -10.29
CA GLN A 199 2.84 18.80 -9.59
C GLN A 199 2.66 18.67 -8.07
N ARG A 200 2.56 17.44 -7.54
CA ARG A 200 2.46 17.16 -6.10
C ARG A 200 3.85 17.09 -5.42
N MET A 201 3.88 16.81 -4.13
CA MET A 201 5.13 16.54 -3.42
C MET A 201 5.71 15.17 -3.77
N ASP A 202 7.02 15.14 -3.95
CA ASP A 202 7.80 13.92 -4.09
C ASP A 202 8.09 13.29 -2.72
N ILE A 203 8.06 11.96 -2.66
CA ILE A 203 8.35 11.17 -1.47
C ILE A 203 9.56 10.30 -1.78
N SER A 204 10.59 10.37 -0.94
CA SER A 204 11.75 9.48 -1.06
C SER A 204 11.71 8.38 -0.02
N LEU A 205 11.87 7.14 -0.44
CA LEU A 205 12.21 6.00 0.42
C LEU A 205 13.71 5.79 0.35
N MET A 206 14.35 5.59 1.50
CA MET A 206 15.79 5.33 1.59
C MET A 206 16.03 4.08 2.39
N ARG A 207 16.85 3.18 1.86
CA ARG A 207 17.35 2.00 2.57
C ARG A 207 18.73 2.33 3.13
N ILE A 208 18.90 2.19 4.44
CA ILE A 208 20.12 2.60 5.15
C ILE A 208 20.81 1.36 5.74
N LEU A 209 22.14 1.31 5.68
CA LEU A 209 22.92 0.26 6.34
C LEU A 209 22.81 0.40 7.86
N PRO A 210 22.60 -0.71 8.60
CA PRO A 210 22.82 -0.69 10.03
C PRO A 210 24.29 -0.34 10.33
N GLU A 211 24.53 0.45 11.38
CA GLU A 211 25.87 0.76 11.90
C GLU A 211 26.62 -0.47 12.43
#